data_AF-A0A951SX07-F1
#
_entry.id   AF-A0A951SX07-F1
#
_cell.length_a   1.000
_cell.length_b   1.000
_cell.length_c   1.000
_cell.angle_alpha   90.00
_cell.angle_beta   90.00
_cell.angle_gamma   90.00
#
_symmetry.space_group_name_H-M   'P 1'
#
loop_
_entity.id
_entity.type
_entity.pdbx_description
1 polymer ?
#
loop_
_entity_poly.entity_id
_entity_poly.type
_entity_poly.pdbx_seq_one_letter_code
_entity_poly.pdbx_strand_id
1 'polypeptide(L)'
;MPEILSDPSTEPVNVSVEYLLFPELVTRQRKVLESPSLAELRTRVEAVKERIEARLQSQVAAYEHPLSICFFLAQFQEKYLQIEAVSSSVGKAARFVIDQKKIAAETRARKRKSKKSAQKKTIENENLTITTEPVTTEQLTEDRKKQLRSLHRMIQSIKSKLEIESKLRSASTEQLQFEMARQLNKISAEFVTDQSDQSLLLAEIERYRNPDFMHPHHRLAFEQAVSELEHLRREFRRERKRGDLLESEVRRLTEQIIEGPSPSVRNEQLHELESLRRDYQLISQKYDMLVTKNIELSNRLEDHSHVKSLEQALDKVRDRINAAIRTDDLTNEMLIVRIRREIEQLQRARIYLGKAVFDLGMLYLRLGRKEDAIAELRAAKELGVNDPEANRFIENQTDR
;
A
#
# COMPACT_ATOMS: atom_id res chain seq x y z
N MET A 1 26.08 8.16 -11.83
CA MET A 1 26.00 9.15 -10.73
C MET A 1 26.23 10.52 -11.34
N PRO A 2 25.21 11.40 -11.44
CA PRO A 2 25.46 12.82 -11.60
C PRO A 2 25.22 13.52 -10.26
N GLU A 3 26.28 14.19 -9.78
CA GLU A 3 26.22 15.20 -8.74
C GLU A 3 25.42 16.39 -9.26
N ILE A 4 24.24 16.63 -8.69
CA ILE A 4 23.54 17.91 -8.82
C ILE A 4 24.06 18.79 -7.68
N LEU A 5 25.09 19.57 -7.98
CA LEU A 5 25.46 20.73 -7.19
C LEU A 5 24.35 21.78 -7.37
N SER A 6 23.39 21.79 -6.44
CA SER A 6 22.43 22.87 -6.31
C SER A 6 23.14 24.08 -5.67
N ASP A 7 23.15 25.21 -6.38
CA ASP A 7 23.59 26.52 -5.88
C ASP A 7 22.91 26.86 -4.52
N PRO A 8 23.66 27.24 -3.48
CA PRO A 8 23.10 27.53 -2.15
C PRO A 8 22.53 28.95 -1.99
N SER A 9 22.33 29.74 -3.06
CA SER A 9 22.03 31.17 -2.96
C SER A 9 20.62 31.63 -3.37
N THR A 10 19.66 30.71 -3.59
CA THR A 10 18.29 31.07 -4.02
C THR A 10 17.17 30.41 -3.23
N GLU A 11 17.45 29.74 -2.12
CA GLU A 11 16.40 29.35 -1.19
C GLU A 11 16.07 30.51 -0.25
N PRO A 12 14.79 30.93 -0.11
CA PRO A 12 14.42 31.87 0.93
C PRO A 12 14.85 31.25 2.26
N VAL A 13 15.75 31.93 2.98
CA VAL A 13 16.23 31.52 4.30
C VAL A 13 15.02 31.06 5.10
N ASN A 14 14.91 29.75 5.34
CA ASN A 14 13.77 29.16 6.03
C ASN A 14 13.93 29.47 7.52
N VAL A 15 13.60 30.71 7.91
CA VAL A 15 13.74 31.18 9.28
C VAL A 15 12.75 30.44 10.15
N SER A 16 13.25 29.67 11.13
CA SER A 16 12.40 28.87 12.01
C SER A 16 11.33 29.70 12.73
N VAL A 17 10.16 29.12 13.03
CA VAL A 17 9.13 29.80 13.84
C VAL A 17 9.69 30.27 15.19
N GLU A 18 10.66 29.54 15.75
CA GLU A 18 11.41 29.96 16.93
C GLU A 18 12.05 31.34 16.75
N TYR A 19 12.78 31.54 15.64
CA TYR A 19 13.48 32.78 15.34
C TYR A 19 12.54 33.92 14.92
N LEU A 20 11.37 33.60 14.35
CA LEU A 20 10.33 34.59 14.06
C LEU A 20 9.72 35.16 15.35
N LEU A 21 9.50 34.31 16.36
CA LEU A 21 8.93 34.72 17.65
C LEU A 21 9.97 35.30 18.60
N PHE A 22 11.22 34.82 18.51
CA PHE A 22 12.34 35.20 19.37
C PHE A 22 13.57 35.60 18.52
N PRO A 23 13.52 36.71 17.77
CA PRO A 23 14.65 37.20 16.96
C PRO A 23 15.91 37.48 17.78
N GLU A 24 15.75 37.75 19.08
CA GLU A 24 16.85 37.92 20.04
C GLU A 24 17.78 36.69 20.14
N LEU A 25 17.29 35.50 19.75
CA LEU A 25 18.10 34.27 19.76
C LEU A 25 19.11 34.22 18.61
N VAL A 26 18.88 35.00 17.54
CA VAL A 26 19.75 35.08 16.36
C VAL A 26 20.93 36.03 16.61
N THR A 27 20.67 37.13 17.31
CA THR A 27 21.66 38.17 17.61
C THR A 27 22.34 37.89 18.95
N ARG A 28 23.52 37.27 18.93
CA ARG A 28 24.38 37.03 20.12
C ARG A 28 24.85 38.30 20.87
N GLN A 29 24.29 39.48 20.59
CA GLN A 29 24.64 40.72 21.27
C GLN A 29 23.69 40.97 22.44
N ARG A 30 24.19 40.76 23.66
CA ARG A 30 23.57 41.21 24.92
C ARG A 30 23.51 42.74 24.96
N LYS A 31 22.56 43.36 24.25
CA LYS A 31 22.09 44.71 24.61
C LYS A 31 20.92 44.56 25.57
N VAL A 32 20.87 45.45 26.57
CA VAL A 32 19.82 45.51 27.59
C VAL A 32 18.46 45.47 26.88
N LEU A 33 17.74 44.37 27.06
CA LEU A 33 16.51 44.07 26.35
C LEU A 33 15.41 44.97 26.89
N GLU A 34 15.14 46.10 26.22
CA GLU A 34 13.86 46.77 26.41
C GLU A 34 12.75 45.78 26.06
N SER A 35 11.70 45.70 26.88
CA SER A 35 10.57 44.81 26.57
C SER A 35 10.00 45.22 25.21
N PRO A 36 9.89 44.28 24.24
CA PRO A 36 9.46 44.61 22.89
C PRO A 36 8.10 45.31 22.91
N SER A 37 7.93 46.27 22.00
CA SER A 37 6.67 47.00 21.88
C SER A 37 5.52 46.07 21.49
N LEU A 38 4.28 46.42 21.80
CA LEU A 38 3.11 45.62 21.39
C LEU A 38 2.97 45.53 19.86
N ALA A 39 3.43 46.54 19.13
CA ALA A 39 3.50 46.53 17.67
C ALA A 39 4.52 45.50 17.15
N GLU A 40 5.68 45.38 17.80
CA GLU A 40 6.67 44.34 17.49
C GLU A 40 6.16 42.94 17.81
N LEU A 41 5.50 42.75 18.96
CA LEU A 41 4.92 41.45 19.30
C LEU A 41 3.85 41.02 18.29
N ARG A 42 3.08 41.98 17.78
CA ARG A 42 2.06 41.74 16.75
C ARG A 42 2.67 41.35 15.40
N THR A 43 3.69 42.06 14.95
CA THR A 43 4.38 41.75 13.69
C THR A 43 5.03 40.36 13.74
N ARG A 44 5.61 39.96 14.88
CA ARG A 44 6.14 38.59 15.07
C ARG A 44 5.07 37.51 14.89
N VAL A 45 3.88 37.69 15.48
CA VAL A 45 2.77 36.72 15.35
C VAL A 45 2.14 36.76 13.95
N GLU A 46 2.06 37.93 13.32
CA GLU A 46 1.58 38.08 11.94
C GLU A 46 2.51 37.36 10.95
N ALA A 47 3.84 37.45 11.12
CA ALA A 47 4.80 36.71 10.30
C ALA A 47 4.62 35.18 10.41
N VAL A 48 4.34 34.65 11.61
CA VAL A 48 4.03 33.22 11.80
C VAL A 48 2.71 32.84 11.13
N LYS A 49 1.70 33.71 11.21
CA LYS A 49 0.41 33.50 10.54
C LYS A 49 0.57 33.43 9.02
N GLU A 50 1.27 34.38 8.43
CA GLU A 50 1.55 34.42 6.98
C GLU A 50 2.27 33.15 6.52
N ARG A 51 3.25 32.68 7.29
CA ARG A 51 3.98 31.44 6.97
C ARG A 51 3.07 30.20 6.99
N ILE A 52 2.16 30.10 7.96
CA ILE A 52 1.20 28.99 8.03
C ILE A 52 0.15 29.09 6.91
N GLU A 53 -0.24 30.29 6.50
CA GLU A 53 -1.16 30.49 5.37
C GLU A 53 -0.49 30.17 4.03
N ALA A 54 0.77 30.55 3.83
CA ALA A 54 1.58 30.15 2.68
C ALA A 54 1.76 28.62 2.61
N ARG A 55 1.89 27.94 3.75
CA ARG A 55 1.87 26.47 3.83
C ARG A 55 0.54 25.90 3.35
N LEU A 56 -0.60 26.42 3.83
CA LEU A 56 -1.92 25.91 3.43
C LEU A 56 -2.17 26.07 1.92
N GLN A 57 -1.42 26.97 1.27
CA GLN A 57 -1.41 27.19 -0.18
C GLN A 57 -0.31 26.40 -0.92
N SER A 58 0.39 25.49 -0.23
CA SER A 58 1.49 24.66 -0.76
C SER A 58 2.69 25.43 -1.34
N GLN A 59 2.96 26.65 -0.85
CA GLN A 59 4.00 27.53 -1.38
C GLN A 59 5.38 27.39 -0.72
N VAL A 60 5.50 26.67 0.42
CA VAL A 60 6.75 26.58 1.21
C VAL A 60 7.17 25.14 1.43
N ALA A 61 8.43 24.81 1.12
CA ALA A 61 8.97 23.44 1.08
C ALA A 61 9.51 22.89 2.43
N ALA A 62 9.95 23.73 3.38
CA ALA A 62 10.47 23.22 4.66
C ALA A 62 9.38 23.04 5.71
N TYR A 63 9.25 21.81 6.18
CA TYR A 63 8.22 21.37 7.11
C TYR A 63 8.70 21.49 8.56
N GLU A 64 8.20 22.48 9.29
CA GLU A 64 8.27 22.47 10.76
C GLU A 64 7.09 21.68 11.32
N HIS A 65 7.38 20.81 12.29
CA HIS A 65 6.37 19.96 12.89
C HIS A 65 5.31 20.81 13.61
N PRO A 66 4.00 20.57 13.42
CA PRO A 66 2.93 21.36 14.02
C PRO A 66 3.05 21.51 15.54
N LEU A 67 3.46 20.45 16.26
CA LEU A 67 3.69 20.53 17.71
C LEU A 67 4.77 21.52 18.10
N SER A 68 5.87 21.62 17.34
CA SER A 68 6.94 22.57 17.60
C SER A 68 6.45 24.01 17.45
N ILE A 69 5.64 24.28 16.42
CA ILE A 69 4.97 25.58 16.23
C ILE A 69 4.06 25.89 17.44
N CYS A 70 3.28 24.89 17.89
CA CYS A 70 2.39 25.04 19.04
C CYS A 70 3.16 25.34 20.34
N PHE A 71 4.31 24.67 20.53
CA PHE A 71 5.22 24.85 21.65
C PHE A 71 5.78 26.28 21.70
N PHE A 72 6.36 26.77 20.59
CA PHE A 72 6.92 28.14 20.56
C PHE A 72 5.85 29.21 20.74
N LEU A 73 4.63 28.99 20.22
CA LEU A 73 3.50 29.88 20.47
C LEU A 73 3.05 29.86 21.94
N ALA A 74 3.08 28.71 22.62
CA ALA A 74 2.79 28.62 24.05
C ALA A 74 3.86 29.33 24.89
N GLN A 75 5.14 29.12 24.57
CA GLN A 75 6.26 29.80 25.21
C GLN A 75 6.21 31.33 25.00
N PHE A 76 5.80 31.77 23.81
CA PHE A 76 5.59 33.20 23.51
C PHE A 76 4.43 33.78 24.34
N GLN A 77 3.35 33.01 24.52
CA GLN A 77 2.24 33.40 25.40
C GLN A 77 2.67 33.54 26.87
N GLU A 78 3.43 32.57 27.39
CA GLU A 78 3.94 32.60 28.77
C GLU A 78 4.90 33.77 29.01
N LYS A 79 5.76 34.09 28.03
CA LYS A 79 6.80 35.12 28.16
C LYS A 79 6.27 36.55 28.05
N TYR A 80 5.36 36.82 27.10
CA TYR A 80 4.97 38.20 26.76
C TYR A 80 3.49 38.51 27.01
N LEU A 81 2.65 37.47 27.04
CA LEU A 81 1.20 37.61 27.18
C LEU A 81 0.75 37.06 28.53
N GLN A 82 1.50 37.32 29.61
CA GLN A 82 1.09 37.06 30.99
C GLN A 82 -0.25 37.77 31.26
N ILE A 83 -1.33 37.12 30.83
CA ILE A 83 -2.67 37.45 31.21
C ILE A 83 -2.71 36.93 32.64
N GLU A 84 -2.54 37.83 33.61
CA GLU A 84 -3.14 37.61 34.92
C GLU A 84 -4.50 37.00 34.63
N ALA A 85 -4.69 35.75 35.05
CA ALA A 85 -5.97 35.09 34.93
C ALA A 85 -6.94 35.91 35.79
N VAL A 86 -7.48 37.00 35.21
CA VAL A 86 -8.56 37.78 35.78
C VAL A 86 -9.65 36.76 35.94
N SER A 87 -9.80 36.40 37.21
CA SER A 87 -10.63 35.37 37.75
C SER A 87 -11.86 35.16 36.89
N SER A 88 -11.97 33.92 36.40
CA SER A 88 -13.10 33.41 35.63
C SER A 88 -14.45 33.53 36.36
N SER A 89 -14.50 34.12 37.56
CA SER A 89 -15.71 34.44 38.31
C SER A 89 -16.39 35.72 37.82
N VAL A 90 -15.64 36.81 37.58
CA VAL A 90 -16.24 38.11 37.20
C VAL A 90 -16.74 38.09 35.76
N GLY A 91 -16.00 37.44 34.85
CA GLY A 91 -16.42 37.25 33.46
C GLY A 91 -17.63 36.33 33.30
N LYS A 92 -17.73 35.27 34.12
CA LYS A 92 -18.92 34.39 34.17
C LYS A 92 -20.12 35.10 34.80
N ALA A 93 -19.92 35.86 35.89
CA ALA A 93 -20.96 36.66 36.53
C ALA A 93 -21.49 37.77 35.61
N ALA A 94 -20.61 38.47 34.90
CA ALA A 94 -21.00 39.49 33.92
C ALA A 94 -21.80 38.90 32.75
N ARG A 95 -21.39 37.75 32.21
CA ARG A 95 -22.16 37.04 31.17
C ARG A 95 -23.53 36.59 31.68
N PHE A 96 -23.59 36.03 32.90
CA PHE A 96 -24.86 35.64 33.52
C PHE A 96 -25.81 36.82 33.72
N VAL A 97 -25.31 37.99 34.15
CA VAL A 97 -26.13 39.21 34.30
C VAL A 97 -26.59 39.76 32.94
N ILE A 98 -25.75 39.67 31.90
CA ILE A 98 -26.12 40.07 30.54
C ILE A 98 -27.20 39.14 29.98
N ASP A 99 -27.09 37.83 30.17
CA ASP A 99 -28.08 36.86 29.72
C ASP A 99 -29.39 37.00 30.50
N GLN A 100 -29.34 37.27 31.81
CA GLN A 100 -30.54 37.63 32.58
C GLN A 100 -31.19 38.93 32.08
N LYS A 101 -30.40 39.95 31.73
CA LYS A 101 -30.94 41.19 31.15
C LYS A 101 -31.56 40.97 29.77
N LYS A 102 -31.01 40.08 28.95
CA LYS A 102 -31.61 39.69 27.65
C LYS A 102 -32.92 38.92 27.84
N ILE A 103 -32.96 37.94 28.74
CA ILE A 103 -34.19 37.20 29.07
C ILE A 103 -35.24 38.14 29.67
N ALA A 104 -34.84 39.08 30.53
CA ALA A 104 -35.72 40.13 31.07
C ALA A 104 -36.20 41.10 29.98
N ALA A 105 -35.37 41.44 28.99
CA ALA A 105 -35.74 42.28 27.86
C ALA A 105 -36.69 41.55 26.90
N GLU A 106 -36.48 40.27 26.64
CA GLU A 106 -37.36 39.44 25.80
C GLU A 106 -38.72 39.20 26.47
N THR A 107 -38.75 38.99 27.79
CA THR A 107 -40.01 38.89 28.55
C THR A 107 -40.75 40.22 28.63
N ARG A 108 -40.03 41.36 28.75
CA ARG A 108 -40.62 42.71 28.64
C ARG A 108 -41.13 43.00 27.22
N ALA A 109 -40.42 42.56 26.19
CA ALA A 109 -40.85 42.69 24.79
C ALA A 109 -42.10 41.85 24.49
N ARG A 110 -42.19 40.63 25.05
CA ARG A 110 -43.41 39.80 24.99
C ARG A 110 -44.60 40.42 25.73
N LYS A 111 -44.38 41.05 26.89
CA LYS A 111 -45.42 41.80 27.63
C LYS A 111 -45.85 43.11 26.96
N ARG A 112 -44.97 43.76 26.18
CA ARG A 112 -45.29 44.97 25.40
C ARG A 112 -46.07 44.68 24.13
N LYS A 113 -45.97 43.46 23.56
CA LYS A 113 -46.80 43.02 22.42
C LYS A 113 -48.26 42.69 22.79
N SER A 114 -48.63 42.64 24.08
CA SER A 114 -50.00 42.36 24.54
C SER A 114 -50.71 43.56 25.18
N LYS A 115 -50.12 44.76 25.19
CA LYS A 115 -50.77 45.97 25.70
C LYS A 115 -50.53 47.16 24.77
N LYS A 116 -51.57 47.39 23.97
CA LYS A 116 -52.06 48.69 23.49
C LYS A 116 -51.22 49.47 22.48
N SER A 117 -51.77 49.45 21.26
CA SER A 117 -52.26 50.66 20.59
C SER A 117 -52.46 51.88 21.48
N ALA A 118 -52.06 53.03 20.93
CA ALA A 118 -52.32 54.41 21.34
C ALA A 118 -51.08 55.21 21.74
N GLN A 119 -51.00 56.37 21.11
CA GLN A 119 -50.27 57.58 21.49
C GLN A 119 -48.82 57.74 21.00
N LYS A 120 -48.73 58.27 19.78
CA LYS A 120 -47.58 59.01 19.24
C LYS A 120 -47.79 60.49 19.57
N LYS A 121 -46.92 61.09 20.37
CA LYS A 121 -46.70 62.54 20.43
C LYS A 121 -45.19 62.81 20.38
N THR A 122 -44.86 63.73 19.50
CA THR A 122 -43.60 64.43 19.25
C THR A 122 -43.14 65.24 20.46
N ILE A 123 -41.81 65.48 20.56
CA ILE A 123 -41.17 66.81 20.66
C ILE A 123 -39.66 66.63 20.42
N GLU A 124 -39.12 67.57 19.66
CA GLU A 124 -37.74 67.75 19.22
C GLU A 124 -36.87 68.47 20.28
N ASN A 125 -35.55 68.28 20.21
CA ASN A 125 -34.52 69.33 20.00
C ASN A 125 -33.18 69.07 20.74
N GLU A 126 -32.14 69.04 19.90
CA GLU A 126 -30.85 69.75 20.00
C GLU A 126 -30.12 69.86 21.35
N ASN A 127 -28.89 69.33 21.41
CA ASN A 127 -27.70 70.17 21.25
C ASN A 127 -26.39 69.37 21.29
N LEU A 128 -25.48 69.76 20.40
CA LEU A 128 -24.07 69.38 20.35
C LEU A 128 -23.31 69.97 21.54
N THR A 129 -22.37 69.20 22.09
CA THR A 129 -21.14 69.79 22.65
C THR A 129 -20.02 68.75 22.54
N ILE A 130 -19.10 69.04 21.64
CA ILE A 130 -17.81 68.37 21.53
C ILE A 130 -16.93 68.99 22.62
N THR A 131 -16.58 68.23 23.65
CA THR A 131 -15.52 68.60 24.59
C THR A 131 -14.38 67.60 24.46
N THR A 132 -13.25 68.11 23.97
CA THR A 132 -11.96 67.42 23.95
C THR A 132 -11.47 67.25 25.38
N GLU A 133 -11.58 66.04 25.92
CA GLU A 133 -10.96 65.65 27.18
C GLU A 133 -9.64 64.88 26.94
N PRO A 134 -8.60 65.13 27.74
CA PRO A 134 -7.29 64.51 27.57
C PRO A 134 -7.32 63.02 27.96
N VAL A 135 -6.65 62.20 27.15
CA VAL A 135 -6.52 60.75 27.35
C VAL A 135 -5.94 60.46 28.74
N THR A 136 -6.78 59.97 29.65
CA THR A 136 -6.37 59.57 30.99
C THR A 136 -5.61 58.23 30.93
N THR A 137 -4.65 58.05 31.83
CA THR A 137 -3.81 56.85 31.97
C THR A 137 -4.61 55.54 32.04
N GLU A 138 -5.85 55.59 32.51
CA GLU A 138 -6.79 54.45 32.53
C GLU A 138 -7.19 53.98 31.12
N GLN A 139 -7.42 54.90 30.17
CA GLN A 139 -7.72 54.56 28.78
C GLN A 139 -6.53 53.89 28.08
N LEU A 140 -5.32 54.36 28.37
CA LEU A 140 -4.08 53.74 27.87
C LEU A 140 -3.89 52.30 28.40
N THR A 141 -4.26 52.04 29.67
CA THR A 141 -4.20 50.68 30.23
C THR A 141 -5.27 49.75 29.67
N GLU A 142 -6.47 50.25 29.39
CA GLU A 142 -7.54 49.47 28.77
C GLU A 142 -7.25 49.16 27.31
N ASP A 143 -6.70 50.10 26.56
CA ASP A 143 -6.31 49.87 25.16
C ASP A 143 -5.13 48.89 25.07
N ARG A 144 -4.17 48.95 26.00
CA ARG A 144 -3.12 47.94 26.15
C ARG A 144 -3.69 46.55 26.40
N LYS A 145 -4.67 46.41 27.31
CA LYS A 145 -5.37 45.14 27.58
C LYS A 145 -6.15 44.63 26.37
N LYS A 146 -6.82 45.51 25.61
CA LYS A 146 -7.52 45.13 24.37
C LYS A 146 -6.55 44.59 23.32
N GLN A 147 -5.40 45.24 23.15
CA GLN A 147 -4.35 44.79 22.21
C GLN A 147 -3.79 43.42 22.60
N LEU A 148 -3.50 43.19 23.89
CA LEU A 148 -3.07 41.88 24.41
C LEU A 148 -4.12 40.77 24.16
N ARG A 149 -5.41 41.07 24.37
CA ARG A 149 -6.51 40.13 24.06
C ARG A 149 -6.61 39.83 22.56
N SER A 150 -6.34 40.82 21.70
CA SER A 150 -6.29 40.62 20.25
C SER A 150 -5.16 39.67 19.84
N LEU A 151 -3.96 39.86 20.40
CA LEU A 151 -2.82 38.96 20.18
C LEU A 151 -3.12 37.53 20.65
N HIS A 152 -3.73 37.38 21.82
CA HIS A 152 -4.14 36.07 22.31
C HIS A 152 -5.12 35.38 21.33
N ARG A 153 -6.14 36.09 20.82
CA ARG A 153 -7.07 35.54 19.82
C ARG A 153 -6.38 35.16 18.52
N MET A 154 -5.40 35.94 18.07
CA MET A 154 -4.60 35.64 16.88
C MET A 154 -3.83 34.33 17.06
N ILE A 155 -3.17 34.14 18.20
CA ILE A 155 -2.45 32.90 18.51
C ILE A 155 -3.40 31.70 18.59
N GLN A 156 -4.58 31.85 19.20
CA GLN A 156 -5.58 30.77 19.22
C GLN A 156 -6.08 30.42 17.82
N SER A 157 -6.28 31.42 16.95
CA SER A 157 -6.65 31.20 15.55
C SER A 157 -5.54 30.48 14.77
N ILE A 158 -4.27 30.71 15.10
CA ILE A 158 -3.16 29.98 14.50
C ILE A 158 -3.16 28.53 15.00
N LYS A 159 -3.22 28.33 16.32
CA LYS A 159 -3.27 26.99 16.95
C LYS A 159 -4.46 26.16 16.44
N SER A 160 -5.60 26.78 16.11
CA SER A 160 -6.74 26.06 15.56
C SER A 160 -6.53 25.50 14.15
N LYS A 161 -5.65 26.14 13.36
CA LYS A 161 -5.30 25.71 12.00
C LYS A 161 -4.23 24.61 11.97
N LEU A 162 -3.57 24.33 13.09
CA LEU A 162 -2.56 23.28 13.19
C LEU A 162 -3.21 21.89 13.29
N GLU A 163 -2.67 20.92 12.56
CA GLU A 163 -3.07 19.50 12.56
C GLU A 163 -2.57 18.79 13.84
N ILE A 164 -3.11 19.19 14.99
CA ILE A 164 -2.74 18.68 16.31
C ILE A 164 -4.01 18.35 17.08
N GLU A 165 -3.94 17.32 17.93
CA GLU A 165 -4.97 16.98 18.91
C GLU A 165 -5.45 18.19 19.71
N SER A 166 -6.77 18.32 19.88
CA SER A 166 -7.39 19.46 20.57
C SER A 166 -6.87 19.65 22.00
N LYS A 167 -6.53 18.55 22.70
CA LYS A 167 -5.99 18.56 24.06
C LYS A 167 -4.63 19.26 24.15
N LEU A 168 -3.79 19.10 23.14
CA LEU A 168 -2.43 19.66 23.11
C LEU A 168 -2.43 21.15 22.76
N ARG A 169 -3.48 21.67 22.11
CA ARG A 169 -3.58 23.10 21.75
C ARG A 169 -3.60 24.03 22.97
N SER A 170 -4.13 23.53 24.09
CA SER A 170 -4.21 24.24 25.37
C SER A 170 -3.27 23.70 26.45
N ALA A 171 -2.40 22.76 26.11
CA ALA A 171 -1.46 22.14 27.05
C ALA A 171 -0.36 23.13 27.48
N SER A 172 0.27 22.86 28.62
CA SER A 172 1.43 23.63 29.09
C SER A 172 2.65 23.38 28.21
N THR A 173 3.63 24.28 28.27
CA THR A 173 4.92 24.13 27.56
C THR A 173 5.62 22.81 27.91
N GLU A 174 5.62 22.41 29.18
CA GLU A 174 6.19 21.14 29.64
C GLU A 174 5.51 19.90 29.02
N GLN A 175 4.17 19.90 28.95
CA GLN A 175 3.41 18.81 28.34
C GLN A 175 3.66 18.71 26.83
N LEU A 176 3.75 19.85 26.14
CA LEU A 176 4.09 19.90 24.73
C LEU A 176 5.52 19.39 24.46
N GLN A 177 6.48 19.76 25.31
CA GLN A 177 7.85 19.27 25.22
C GLN A 177 7.93 17.76 25.42
N PHE A 178 7.19 17.21 26.40
CA PHE A 178 7.12 15.78 26.64
C PHE A 178 6.55 15.01 25.44
N GLU A 179 5.44 15.49 24.86
CA GLU A 179 4.83 14.85 23.69
C GLU A 179 5.71 14.96 22.44
N MET A 180 6.42 16.08 22.25
CA MET A 180 7.42 16.20 21.18
C MET A 180 8.54 15.17 21.34
N ALA A 181 9.09 15.01 22.54
CA ALA A 181 10.11 14.01 22.81
C ALA A 181 9.59 12.57 22.59
N ARG A 182 8.34 12.30 22.98
CA ARG A 182 7.68 11.01 22.75
C ARG A 182 7.53 10.69 21.26
N GLN A 183 7.07 11.66 20.46
CA GLN A 183 6.93 11.48 19.02
C GLN A 183 8.29 11.29 18.33
N LEU A 184 9.31 12.06 18.73
CA LEU A 184 10.66 11.91 18.20
C LEU A 184 11.23 10.52 18.52
N ASN A 185 11.04 10.03 19.75
CA ASN A 185 11.45 8.68 20.12
C ASN A 185 10.73 7.62 19.29
N LYS A 186 9.43 7.78 19.05
CA LYS A 186 8.65 6.87 18.20
C LYS A 186 9.20 6.83 16.77
N ILE A 187 9.38 7.99 16.15
CA ILE A 187 9.93 8.11 14.79
C ILE A 187 11.34 7.54 14.72
N SER A 188 12.18 7.78 15.75
CA SER A 188 13.54 7.23 15.79
C SER A 188 13.55 5.71 15.89
N ALA A 189 12.61 5.11 16.64
CA ALA A 189 12.50 3.67 16.75
C ALA A 189 12.05 3.04 15.43
N GLU A 190 11.04 3.63 14.77
CA GLU A 190 10.57 3.22 13.44
C GLU A 190 11.69 3.35 12.39
N PHE A 191 12.47 4.44 12.43
CA PHE A 191 13.60 4.62 11.52
C PHE A 191 14.67 3.54 11.69
N VAL A 192 14.98 3.14 12.93
CA VAL A 192 15.96 2.07 13.19
C VAL A 192 15.45 0.72 12.66
N THR A 193 14.16 0.41 12.85
CA THR A 193 13.57 -0.82 12.31
C THR A 193 13.58 -0.81 10.79
N ASP A 194 13.15 0.28 10.16
CA ASP A 194 13.12 0.41 8.71
C ASP A 194 14.51 0.30 8.09
N GLN A 195 15.52 0.91 8.73
CA GLN A 195 16.91 0.81 8.29
C GLN A 195 17.45 -0.62 8.41
N SER A 196 17.05 -1.35 9.44
CA SER A 196 17.43 -2.75 9.62
C SER A 196 16.77 -3.65 8.55
N ASP A 197 15.49 -3.45 8.26
CA ASP A 197 14.75 -4.18 7.25
C ASP A 197 15.29 -3.89 5.84
N GLN A 198 15.59 -2.62 5.56
CA GLN A 198 16.26 -2.22 4.31
C GLN A 198 17.60 -2.92 4.15
N SER A 199 18.39 -3.03 5.22
CA SER A 199 19.68 -3.73 5.20
C SER A 199 19.53 -5.23 4.92
N LEU A 200 18.51 -5.87 5.50
CA LEU A 200 18.18 -7.27 5.26
C LEU A 200 17.75 -7.51 3.81
N LEU A 201 16.87 -6.65 3.28
CA LEU A 201 16.41 -6.73 1.88
C LEU A 201 17.57 -6.51 0.90
N LEU A 202 18.48 -5.58 1.17
CA LEU A 202 19.68 -5.38 0.36
C LEU A 202 20.57 -6.63 0.34
N ALA A 203 20.80 -7.24 1.51
CA ALA A 203 21.55 -8.49 1.61
C ALA A 203 20.85 -9.65 0.88
N GLU A 204 19.51 -9.68 0.87
CA GLU A 204 18.75 -10.66 0.11
C GLU A 204 18.88 -10.44 -1.41
N ILE A 205 18.76 -9.19 -1.88
CA ILE A 205 18.96 -8.83 -3.29
C ILE A 205 20.37 -9.21 -3.77
N GLU A 206 21.39 -9.02 -2.93
CA GLU A 206 22.76 -9.46 -3.25
C GLU A 206 22.85 -10.97 -3.48
N ARG A 207 22.07 -11.78 -2.76
CA ARG A 207 22.03 -13.24 -2.99
C ARG A 207 21.43 -13.56 -4.36
N TYR A 208 20.37 -12.87 -4.76
CA TYR A 208 19.73 -13.04 -6.08
C TYR A 208 20.57 -12.52 -7.25
N ARG A 209 21.63 -11.73 -7.01
CA ARG A 209 22.59 -11.41 -8.08
C ARG A 209 23.40 -12.62 -8.52
N ASN A 210 23.53 -13.65 -7.69
CA ASN A 210 24.19 -14.88 -8.10
C ASN A 210 23.22 -15.72 -8.95
N PRO A 211 23.54 -16.03 -10.22
CA PRO A 211 22.66 -16.82 -11.09
C PRO A 211 22.39 -18.25 -10.57
N ASP A 212 23.25 -18.78 -9.70
CA ASP A 212 23.09 -20.11 -9.11
C ASP A 212 22.28 -20.11 -7.81
N PHE A 213 21.92 -18.92 -7.30
CA PHE A 213 21.16 -18.81 -6.07
C PHE A 213 19.69 -19.14 -6.32
N MET A 214 19.23 -20.22 -5.69
CA MET A 214 17.81 -20.53 -5.57
C MET A 214 17.32 -20.23 -4.15
N HIS A 215 16.19 -19.52 -4.06
CA HIS A 215 15.54 -19.25 -2.79
C HIS A 215 15.25 -20.57 -2.04
N PRO A 216 15.42 -20.66 -0.70
CA PRO A 216 15.27 -21.90 0.04
C PRO A 216 13.95 -22.64 -0.21
N HIS A 217 12.83 -21.91 -0.34
CA HIS A 217 11.53 -22.52 -0.66
C HIS A 217 11.50 -23.18 -2.05
N HIS A 218 12.08 -22.54 -3.07
CA HIS A 218 12.15 -23.10 -4.42
C HIS A 218 13.16 -24.24 -4.52
N ARG A 219 14.26 -24.15 -3.76
CA ARG A 219 15.28 -25.20 -3.71
C ARG A 219 14.70 -26.52 -3.21
N LEU A 220 13.93 -26.50 -2.13
CA LEU A 220 13.28 -27.70 -1.59
C LEU A 220 12.29 -28.31 -2.60
N ALA A 221 11.45 -27.49 -3.23
CA ALA A 221 10.52 -27.96 -4.25
C ALA A 221 11.22 -28.54 -5.48
N PHE A 222 12.33 -27.91 -5.91
CA PHE A 222 13.15 -28.39 -7.01
C PHE A 222 13.82 -29.73 -6.69
N GLU A 223 14.43 -29.86 -5.50
CA GLU A 223 15.06 -31.10 -5.05
C GLU A 223 14.04 -32.25 -4.97
N GLN A 224 12.82 -31.97 -4.48
CA GLN A 224 11.71 -32.93 -4.50
C GLN A 224 11.33 -33.35 -5.92
N ALA A 225 11.09 -32.40 -6.82
CA ALA A 225 10.72 -32.68 -8.21
C ALA A 225 11.80 -33.47 -8.96
N VAL A 226 13.09 -33.18 -8.71
CA VAL A 226 14.20 -33.95 -9.28
C VAL A 226 14.17 -35.40 -8.78
N SER A 227 13.96 -35.61 -7.48
CA SER A 227 13.89 -36.95 -6.91
C SER A 227 12.73 -37.78 -7.45
N GLU A 228 11.56 -37.16 -7.63
CA GLU A 228 10.37 -37.79 -8.23
C GLU A 228 10.62 -38.17 -9.69
N LEU A 229 11.25 -37.27 -10.46
CA LEU A 229 11.57 -37.50 -11.86
C LEU A 229 12.57 -38.66 -12.03
N GLU A 230 13.56 -38.76 -11.15
CA GLU A 230 14.48 -39.90 -11.14
C GLU A 230 13.79 -41.21 -10.77
N HIS A 231 12.84 -41.17 -9.83
CA HIS A 231 12.04 -42.33 -9.46
C HIS A 231 11.21 -42.82 -10.65
N LEU A 232 10.47 -41.92 -11.29
CA LEU A 232 9.67 -42.22 -12.48
C LEU A 232 10.53 -42.77 -13.63
N ARG A 233 11.72 -42.19 -13.88
CA ARG A 233 12.67 -42.71 -14.88
C ARG A 233 13.17 -44.12 -14.56
N ARG A 234 13.29 -44.48 -13.28
CA ARG A 234 13.67 -45.83 -12.86
C ARG A 234 12.52 -46.80 -13.05
N GLU A 235 11.31 -46.42 -12.67
CA GLU A 235 10.10 -47.23 -12.86
C GLU A 235 9.82 -47.48 -14.34
N PHE A 236 9.85 -46.43 -15.18
CA PHE A 236 9.66 -46.56 -16.62
C PHE A 236 10.66 -47.54 -17.24
N ARG A 237 11.94 -47.48 -16.85
CA ARG A 237 12.95 -48.44 -17.31
C ARG A 237 12.66 -49.88 -16.87
N ARG A 238 12.09 -50.08 -15.67
CA ARG A 238 11.72 -51.41 -15.18
C ARG A 238 10.50 -51.95 -15.93
N GLU A 239 9.48 -51.12 -16.13
CA GLU A 239 8.26 -51.51 -16.83
C GLU A 239 8.50 -51.75 -18.31
N ARG A 240 9.38 -50.98 -18.96
CA ARG A 240 9.81 -51.25 -20.33
C ARG A 240 10.47 -52.63 -20.46
N LYS A 241 11.41 -52.96 -19.57
CA LYS A 241 12.04 -54.30 -19.53
C LYS A 241 11.03 -55.43 -19.31
N ARG A 242 10.01 -55.21 -18.48
CA ARG A 242 8.91 -56.18 -18.28
C ARG A 242 8.07 -56.32 -19.54
N GLY A 243 7.77 -55.22 -20.22
CA GLY A 243 7.08 -55.21 -21.51
C GLY A 243 7.85 -56.03 -22.55
N ASP A 244 9.15 -55.80 -22.71
CA ASP A 244 10.00 -56.51 -23.66
C ASP A 244 10.00 -58.04 -23.40
N LEU A 245 10.06 -58.44 -22.12
CA LEU A 245 9.98 -59.86 -21.72
C LEU A 245 8.62 -60.48 -22.06
N LEU A 246 7.52 -59.78 -21.75
CA LEU A 246 6.19 -60.25 -22.08
C LEU A 246 5.95 -60.32 -23.58
N GLU A 247 6.45 -59.35 -24.35
CA GLU A 247 6.38 -59.38 -25.81
C GLU A 247 7.11 -60.59 -26.38
N SER A 248 8.30 -60.93 -25.85
CA SER A 248 9.03 -62.13 -26.24
C SER A 248 8.26 -63.42 -25.92
N GLU A 249 7.57 -63.47 -24.78
CA GLU A 249 6.78 -64.64 -24.36
C GLU A 249 5.48 -64.77 -25.17
N VAL A 250 4.81 -63.65 -25.48
CA VAL A 250 3.66 -63.62 -26.39
C VAL A 250 4.07 -64.13 -27.77
N ARG A 251 5.21 -63.67 -28.31
CA ARG A 251 5.74 -64.16 -29.60
C ARG A 251 6.02 -65.66 -29.56
N ARG A 252 6.69 -66.15 -28.50
CA ARG A 252 6.98 -67.58 -28.30
C ARG A 252 5.71 -68.43 -28.27
N LEU A 253 4.69 -68.01 -27.51
CA LEU A 253 3.41 -68.71 -27.44
C LEU A 253 2.65 -68.64 -28.77
N THR A 254 2.72 -67.52 -29.48
CA THR A 254 2.12 -67.37 -30.82
C THR A 254 2.76 -68.33 -31.81
N GLU A 255 4.10 -68.45 -31.80
CA GLU A 255 4.84 -69.40 -32.64
C GLU A 255 4.49 -70.85 -32.29
N GLN A 256 4.42 -71.22 -31.01
CA GLN A 256 3.98 -72.57 -30.58
C GLN A 256 2.53 -72.90 -30.99
N ILE A 257 1.62 -71.93 -30.97
CA ILE A 257 0.23 -72.11 -31.42
C ILE A 257 0.17 -72.28 -32.95
N ILE A 258 1.02 -71.56 -33.70
CA ILE A 258 1.05 -71.62 -35.17
C ILE A 258 1.73 -72.90 -35.67
N GLU A 259 2.83 -73.33 -35.05
CA GLU A 259 3.55 -74.55 -35.45
C GLU A 259 2.71 -75.80 -35.24
N GLY A 260 1.80 -75.79 -34.25
CA GLY A 260 0.85 -76.86 -33.98
C GLY A 260 1.50 -78.17 -33.48
N PRO A 261 0.84 -78.94 -32.59
CA PRO A 261 1.39 -80.22 -32.17
C PRO A 261 1.33 -81.24 -33.32
N SER A 262 2.43 -81.98 -33.49
CA SER A 262 2.61 -83.07 -34.45
C SER A 262 1.41 -84.04 -34.48
N PRO A 263 0.99 -84.58 -35.65
CA PRO A 263 -0.33 -85.18 -35.89
C PRO A 263 -0.65 -86.52 -35.20
N SER A 264 -0.01 -86.85 -34.08
CA SER A 264 -0.28 -88.06 -33.31
C SER A 264 -0.64 -87.73 -31.85
N VAL A 265 -1.87 -88.10 -31.44
CA VAL A 265 -2.48 -88.12 -30.08
C VAL A 265 -3.55 -87.04 -29.80
N ARG A 266 -4.78 -87.32 -30.23
CA ARG A 266 -5.86 -86.33 -30.46
C ARG A 266 -6.58 -85.73 -29.25
N ASN A 267 -6.52 -86.31 -28.04
CA ASN A 267 -7.39 -85.89 -26.92
C ASN A 267 -6.67 -85.16 -25.77
N GLU A 268 -5.49 -85.62 -25.32
CA GLU A 268 -4.69 -84.90 -24.31
C GLU A 268 -4.13 -83.59 -24.90
N GLN A 269 -3.77 -83.59 -26.18
CA GLN A 269 -3.25 -82.42 -26.90
C GLN A 269 -4.30 -81.32 -27.12
N LEU A 270 -5.60 -81.65 -27.14
CA LEU A 270 -6.66 -80.65 -27.20
C LEU A 270 -6.76 -79.86 -25.89
N HIS A 271 -6.61 -80.53 -24.75
CA HIS A 271 -6.57 -79.86 -23.44
C HIS A 271 -5.30 -79.05 -23.23
N GLU A 272 -4.14 -79.51 -23.74
CA GLU A 272 -2.92 -78.71 -23.75
C GLU A 272 -3.05 -77.47 -24.64
N LEU A 273 -3.62 -77.59 -25.85
CA LEU A 273 -3.91 -76.45 -26.73
C LEU A 273 -4.91 -75.46 -26.12
N GLU A 274 -5.93 -75.97 -25.43
CA GLU A 274 -6.88 -75.13 -24.68
C GLU A 274 -6.22 -74.44 -23.48
N SER A 275 -5.31 -75.11 -22.77
CA SER A 275 -4.52 -74.53 -21.69
C SER A 275 -3.60 -73.43 -22.22
N LEU A 276 -2.84 -73.71 -23.28
CA LEU A 276 -1.98 -72.72 -23.95
C LEU A 276 -2.77 -71.52 -24.47
N ARG A 277 -4.00 -71.73 -24.98
CA ARG A 277 -4.89 -70.63 -25.39
C ARG A 277 -5.34 -69.77 -24.20
N ARG A 278 -5.64 -70.37 -23.04
CA ARG A 278 -5.98 -69.63 -21.83
C ARG A 278 -4.78 -68.84 -21.29
N ASP A 279 -3.60 -69.44 -21.28
CA ASP A 279 -2.36 -68.78 -20.86
C ASP A 279 -1.99 -67.64 -21.81
N TYR A 280 -2.13 -67.84 -23.12
CA TYR A 280 -1.97 -66.80 -24.14
C TYR A 280 -2.95 -65.64 -23.91
N GLN A 281 -4.23 -65.92 -23.68
CA GLN A 281 -5.23 -64.87 -23.41
C GLN A 281 -4.91 -64.08 -22.13
N LEU A 282 -4.45 -64.76 -21.07
CA LEU A 282 -4.13 -64.11 -19.80
C LEU A 282 -2.85 -63.27 -19.89
N ILE A 283 -1.85 -63.73 -20.65
CA ILE A 283 -0.62 -62.98 -20.91
C ILE A 283 -0.87 -61.81 -21.86
N SER A 284 -1.69 -62.00 -22.90
CA SER A 284 -2.14 -60.93 -23.80
C SER A 284 -2.86 -59.84 -23.03
N GLN A 285 -3.78 -60.20 -22.12
CA GLN A 285 -4.45 -59.21 -21.25
C GLN A 285 -3.46 -58.46 -20.35
N LYS A 286 -2.46 -59.14 -19.78
CA LYS A 286 -1.41 -58.48 -19.00
C LYS A 286 -0.53 -57.56 -19.84
N TYR A 287 -0.25 -57.94 -21.08
CA TYR A 287 0.47 -57.11 -22.05
C TYR A 287 -0.35 -55.88 -22.41
N ASP A 288 -1.64 -56.02 -22.72
CA ASP A 288 -2.53 -54.90 -23.03
C ASP A 288 -2.65 -53.92 -21.87
N MET A 289 -2.75 -54.41 -20.63
CA MET A 289 -2.73 -53.57 -19.42
C MET A 289 -1.40 -52.83 -19.23
N LEU A 290 -0.27 -53.47 -19.57
CA LEU A 290 1.05 -52.83 -19.51
C LEU A 290 1.25 -51.80 -20.62
N VAL A 291 0.72 -52.06 -21.82
CA VAL A 291 0.71 -51.10 -22.93
C VAL A 291 -0.13 -49.88 -22.54
N THR A 292 -1.32 -50.07 -21.95
CA THR A 292 -2.13 -48.95 -21.45
C THR A 292 -1.41 -48.16 -20.37
N LYS A 293 -0.77 -48.83 -19.40
CA LYS A 293 0.02 -48.17 -18.36
C LYS A 293 1.25 -47.45 -18.92
N ASN A 294 1.90 -48.00 -19.94
CA ASN A 294 3.01 -47.34 -20.65
C ASN A 294 2.54 -46.13 -21.46
N ILE A 295 1.37 -46.18 -22.08
CA ILE A 295 0.76 -45.03 -22.76
C ILE A 295 0.44 -43.94 -21.72
N GLU A 296 -0.13 -44.30 -20.56
CA GLU A 296 -0.41 -43.35 -19.48
C GLU A 296 0.88 -42.71 -18.93
N LEU A 297 1.93 -43.50 -18.69
CA LEU A 297 3.24 -43.00 -18.29
C LEU A 297 3.91 -42.15 -19.38
N SER A 298 3.75 -42.53 -20.66
CA SER A 298 4.26 -41.77 -21.80
C SER A 298 3.55 -40.43 -21.93
N ASN A 299 2.22 -40.39 -21.78
CA ASN A 299 1.44 -39.16 -21.80
C ASN A 299 1.82 -38.25 -20.64
N ARG A 300 1.98 -38.80 -19.41
CA ARG A 300 2.47 -38.01 -18.26
C ARG A 300 3.89 -37.49 -18.48
N LEU A 301 4.76 -38.26 -19.15
CA LEU A 301 6.11 -37.82 -19.53
C LEU A 301 6.09 -36.77 -20.65
N GLU A 302 5.18 -36.89 -21.62
CA GLU A 302 4.94 -35.92 -22.68
C GLU A 302 4.39 -34.61 -22.10
N ASP A 303 3.44 -34.66 -21.16
CA ASP A 303 2.92 -33.49 -20.44
C ASP A 303 4.06 -32.76 -19.69
N HIS A 304 4.92 -33.49 -18.99
CA HIS A 304 6.13 -32.91 -18.38
C HIS A 304 7.16 -32.40 -19.41
N SER A 305 7.18 -32.96 -20.62
CA SER A 305 8.03 -32.50 -21.71
C SER A 305 7.48 -31.23 -22.39
N HIS A 306 6.15 -31.08 -22.47
CA HIS A 306 5.48 -29.92 -23.04
C HIS A 306 5.60 -28.68 -22.13
N VAL A 307 5.52 -28.86 -20.81
CA VAL A 307 5.79 -27.78 -19.83
C VAL A 307 7.24 -27.29 -19.96
N LYS A 308 8.21 -28.23 -20.05
CA LYS A 308 9.61 -27.89 -20.35
C LYS A 308 9.79 -27.28 -21.74
N SER A 309 8.99 -27.67 -22.73
CA SER A 309 9.07 -27.16 -24.11
C SER A 309 8.61 -25.70 -24.19
N LEU A 310 7.57 -25.32 -23.45
CA LEU A 310 7.07 -23.94 -23.39
C LEU A 310 8.04 -23.00 -22.65
N GLU A 311 8.58 -23.43 -21.51
CA GLU A 311 9.63 -22.70 -20.78
C GLU A 311 10.90 -22.56 -21.65
N GLN A 312 11.36 -23.64 -22.27
CA GLN A 312 12.49 -23.60 -23.19
C GLN A 312 12.22 -22.75 -24.44
N ALA A 313 10.97 -22.67 -24.91
CA ALA A 313 10.60 -21.81 -26.03
C ALA A 313 10.67 -20.33 -25.62
N LEU A 314 10.22 -19.99 -24.42
CA LEU A 314 10.34 -18.64 -23.85
C LEU A 314 11.80 -18.23 -23.66
N ASP A 315 12.63 -19.12 -23.11
CA ASP A 315 14.06 -18.87 -22.92
C ASP A 315 14.78 -18.67 -24.27
N LYS A 316 14.48 -19.51 -25.27
CA LYS A 316 15.03 -19.36 -26.63
C LYS A 316 14.63 -18.04 -27.30
N VAL A 317 13.38 -17.59 -27.12
CA VAL A 317 12.94 -16.29 -27.64
C VAL A 317 13.67 -15.16 -26.92
N ARG A 318 13.82 -15.25 -25.60
CA ARG A 318 14.54 -14.27 -24.78
C ARG A 318 16.02 -14.18 -25.17
N ASP A 319 16.69 -15.32 -25.35
CA ASP A 319 18.10 -15.39 -25.76
C ASP A 319 18.32 -14.79 -27.14
N ARG A 320 17.39 -15.03 -28.09
CA ARG A 320 17.44 -14.43 -29.43
C ARG A 320 17.26 -12.92 -29.41
N ILE A 321 16.35 -12.41 -28.58
CA ILE A 321 16.15 -10.96 -28.37
C ILE A 321 17.42 -10.35 -27.79
N ASN A 322 17.98 -10.96 -26.74
CA ASN A 322 19.20 -10.49 -26.10
C ASN A 322 20.41 -10.53 -27.05
N ALA A 323 20.52 -11.57 -27.88
CA ALA A 323 21.56 -11.67 -28.90
C ALA A 323 21.43 -10.53 -29.93
N ALA A 324 20.22 -10.28 -30.45
CA ALA A 324 19.95 -9.22 -31.42
C ALA A 324 20.22 -7.81 -30.85
N ILE A 325 19.92 -7.58 -29.56
CA ILE A 325 20.22 -6.31 -28.87
C ILE A 325 21.73 -6.13 -28.70
N ARG A 326 22.48 -7.20 -28.40
CA ARG A 326 23.94 -7.12 -28.19
C ARG A 326 24.73 -6.92 -29.48
N THR A 327 24.21 -7.36 -30.60
CA THR A 327 24.90 -7.27 -31.90
C THR A 327 24.56 -5.99 -32.68
N ASP A 328 23.66 -5.13 -32.17
CA ASP A 328 23.10 -3.96 -32.88
C ASP A 328 22.52 -4.28 -34.28
N ASP A 329 22.23 -5.55 -34.54
CA ASP A 329 21.83 -6.08 -35.84
C ASP A 329 20.29 -5.98 -36.03
N LEU A 330 19.75 -4.81 -35.67
CA LEU A 330 18.33 -4.47 -35.70
C LEU A 330 17.75 -4.38 -37.12
N THR A 331 18.60 -4.42 -38.15
CA THR A 331 18.22 -4.38 -39.56
C THR A 331 17.70 -5.71 -40.10
N ASN A 332 17.83 -6.80 -39.34
CA ASN A 332 17.44 -8.14 -39.78
C ASN A 332 15.92 -8.35 -39.62
N GLU A 333 15.11 -7.71 -40.47
CA GLU A 333 13.64 -7.72 -40.42
C GLU A 333 13.06 -9.14 -40.35
N MET A 334 13.70 -10.11 -41.00
CA MET A 334 13.30 -11.52 -40.98
C MET A 334 13.39 -12.16 -39.57
N LEU A 335 14.39 -11.77 -38.78
CA LEU A 335 14.56 -12.23 -37.40
C LEU A 335 13.48 -11.62 -36.49
N ILE A 336 13.15 -10.35 -36.69
CA ILE A 336 12.07 -9.65 -35.96
C ILE A 336 10.70 -10.28 -36.29
N VAL A 337 10.42 -10.55 -37.56
CA VAL A 337 9.16 -11.20 -37.99
C VAL A 337 9.03 -12.60 -37.39
N ARG A 338 10.14 -13.37 -37.35
CA ARG A 338 10.15 -14.70 -36.73
C ARG A 338 9.88 -14.64 -35.23
N ILE A 339 10.56 -13.75 -34.51
CA ILE A 339 10.35 -13.55 -33.06
C ILE A 339 8.90 -13.11 -32.78
N ARG A 340 8.33 -12.21 -33.60
CA ARG A 340 6.92 -11.79 -33.46
C ARG A 340 5.95 -12.96 -33.62
N ARG A 341 6.14 -13.82 -34.62
CA ARG A 341 5.28 -15.01 -34.82
C ARG A 341 5.40 -16.00 -33.65
N GLU A 342 6.60 -16.22 -33.12
CA GLU A 342 6.82 -17.08 -31.96
C GLU A 342 6.14 -16.48 -30.70
N ILE A 343 6.24 -15.16 -30.49
CA ILE A 343 5.52 -14.45 -29.42
C ILE A 343 4.00 -14.56 -29.59
N GLU A 344 3.45 -14.42 -30.79
CA GLU A 344 2.02 -14.58 -31.04
C GLU A 344 1.52 -16.00 -30.70
N GLN A 345 2.30 -17.03 -31.01
CA GLN A 345 1.97 -18.40 -30.62
C GLN A 345 1.96 -18.58 -29.10
N LEU A 346 2.93 -17.98 -28.40
CA LEU A 346 2.99 -17.97 -26.94
C LEU A 346 1.85 -17.17 -26.30
N GLN A 347 1.44 -16.06 -26.92
CA GLN A 347 0.26 -15.30 -26.49
C GLN A 347 -1.04 -16.10 -26.66
N ARG A 348 -1.16 -16.89 -27.73
CA ARG A 348 -2.28 -17.82 -27.87
C ARG A 348 -2.26 -18.89 -26.79
N ALA A 349 -1.10 -19.46 -26.49
CA ALA A 349 -0.93 -20.41 -25.39
C ALA A 349 -1.31 -19.80 -24.03
N ARG A 350 -0.95 -18.54 -23.78
CA ARG A 350 -1.36 -17.79 -22.58
C ARG A 350 -2.89 -17.68 -22.45
N ILE A 351 -3.60 -17.45 -23.54
CA ILE A 351 -5.08 -17.40 -23.53
C ILE A 351 -5.68 -18.77 -23.22
N TYR A 352 -5.11 -19.85 -23.76
CA TYR A 352 -5.54 -21.22 -23.43
C TYR A 352 -5.28 -21.56 -21.96
N LEU A 353 -4.14 -21.16 -21.41
CA LEU A 353 -3.84 -21.30 -19.98
C LEU A 353 -4.87 -20.52 -19.14
N GLY A 354 -5.17 -19.28 -19.53
CA GLY A 354 -6.20 -18.48 -18.85
C GLY A 354 -7.56 -19.17 -18.82
N LYS A 355 -7.95 -19.88 -19.89
CA LYS A 355 -9.21 -20.65 -19.92
C LYS A 355 -9.18 -21.85 -18.98
N ALA A 356 -8.06 -22.58 -18.93
CA ALA A 356 -7.92 -23.70 -18.00
C ALA A 356 -7.96 -23.24 -16.52
N VAL A 357 -7.32 -22.11 -16.22
CA VAL A 357 -7.35 -21.48 -14.88
C VAL A 357 -8.76 -20.99 -14.54
N PHE A 358 -9.50 -20.45 -15.51
CA PHE A 358 -10.91 -20.10 -15.34
C PHE A 358 -11.76 -21.33 -14.99
N ASP A 359 -11.60 -22.43 -15.72
CA ASP A 359 -12.32 -23.68 -15.46
C ASP A 359 -12.01 -24.23 -14.05
N LEU A 360 -10.75 -24.10 -13.60
CA LEU A 360 -10.35 -24.45 -12.24
C LEU A 360 -11.03 -23.56 -11.18
N GLY A 361 -11.09 -22.25 -11.41
CA GLY A 361 -11.81 -21.32 -10.54
C GLY A 361 -13.30 -21.67 -10.42
N MET A 362 -13.93 -22.05 -11.54
CA MET A 362 -15.31 -22.53 -11.56
C MET A 362 -15.48 -23.87 -10.83
N LEU A 363 -14.49 -24.78 -10.88
CA LEU A 363 -14.48 -26.01 -10.10
C LEU A 363 -14.39 -25.72 -8.60
N TYR A 364 -13.53 -24.79 -8.17
CA TYR A 364 -13.45 -24.39 -6.77
C TYR A 364 -14.76 -23.76 -6.28
N LEU A 365 -15.48 -23.01 -7.13
CA LEU A 365 -16.82 -22.52 -6.80
C LEU A 365 -17.81 -23.65 -6.55
N ARG A 366 -17.81 -24.67 -7.41
CA ARG A 366 -18.68 -25.85 -7.26
C ARG A 366 -18.38 -26.63 -5.98
N LEU A 367 -17.11 -26.64 -5.55
CA LEU A 367 -16.66 -27.26 -4.31
C LEU A 367 -16.91 -26.40 -3.06
N GLY A 368 -17.44 -25.19 -3.21
CA GLY A 368 -17.70 -24.26 -2.10
C GLY A 368 -16.47 -23.54 -1.56
N ARG A 369 -15.30 -23.72 -2.19
CA ARG A 369 -14.02 -23.08 -1.83
C ARG A 369 -13.91 -21.71 -2.48
N LYS A 370 -14.60 -20.73 -1.90
CA LYS A 370 -14.78 -19.40 -2.50
C LYS A 370 -13.49 -18.58 -2.59
N GLU A 371 -12.62 -18.64 -1.59
CA GLU A 371 -11.37 -17.87 -1.59
C GLU A 371 -10.40 -18.35 -2.67
N ASP A 372 -10.21 -19.67 -2.77
CA ASP A 372 -9.39 -20.29 -3.81
C ASP A 372 -9.95 -20.02 -5.21
N ALA A 373 -11.29 -20.08 -5.37
CA ALA A 373 -11.93 -19.73 -6.62
C ALA A 373 -11.67 -18.29 -7.05
N ILE A 374 -11.68 -17.33 -6.12
CA ILE A 374 -11.42 -15.92 -6.43
C ILE A 374 -9.96 -15.74 -6.90
N ALA A 375 -9.02 -16.40 -6.24
CA ALA A 375 -7.61 -16.35 -6.63
C ALA A 375 -7.42 -16.84 -8.08
N GLU A 376 -7.99 -18.00 -8.41
CA GLU A 376 -7.88 -18.56 -9.75
C GLU A 376 -8.64 -17.73 -10.80
N LEU A 377 -9.84 -17.23 -10.50
CA LEU A 377 -10.60 -16.40 -11.45
C LEU A 377 -9.92 -15.04 -11.72
N ARG A 378 -9.20 -14.47 -10.73
CA ARG A 378 -8.36 -13.28 -10.95
C ARG A 378 -7.16 -13.60 -11.82
N ALA A 379 -6.47 -14.72 -11.56
CA ALA A 379 -5.36 -15.18 -12.39
C ALA A 379 -5.79 -15.42 -13.85
N ALA A 380 -6.98 -16.00 -14.08
CA ALA A 380 -7.55 -16.17 -15.41
C ALA A 380 -7.79 -14.83 -16.14
N LYS A 381 -8.27 -13.81 -15.41
CA LYS A 381 -8.46 -12.45 -15.93
C LYS A 381 -7.14 -11.81 -16.34
N GLU A 382 -6.11 -11.95 -15.51
CA GLU A 382 -4.76 -11.47 -15.82
C GLU A 382 -4.15 -12.18 -17.05
N LEU A 383 -4.55 -13.42 -17.31
CA LEU A 383 -4.16 -14.18 -18.50
C LEU A 383 -4.98 -13.83 -19.76
N GLY A 384 -5.94 -12.90 -19.65
CA GLY A 384 -6.70 -12.36 -20.78
C GLY A 384 -8.06 -13.02 -21.03
N VAL A 385 -8.57 -13.80 -20.07
CA VAL A 385 -9.94 -14.34 -20.13
C VAL A 385 -10.92 -13.34 -19.53
N ASN A 386 -11.82 -12.83 -20.38
CA ASN A 386 -12.87 -11.91 -19.97
C ASN A 386 -14.21 -12.64 -19.98
N ASP A 387 -14.68 -13.03 -18.79
CA ASP A 387 -16.01 -13.61 -18.60
C ASP A 387 -16.88 -12.70 -17.70
N PRO A 388 -18.09 -12.33 -18.14
CA PRO A 388 -18.93 -11.39 -17.40
C PRO A 388 -19.45 -11.95 -16.06
N GLU A 389 -19.62 -13.26 -15.92
CA GLU A 389 -20.13 -13.86 -14.68
C GLU A 389 -19.02 -13.94 -13.62
N ALA A 390 -17.83 -14.38 -14.01
CA ALA A 390 -16.67 -14.39 -13.10
C ALA A 390 -16.25 -12.97 -12.69
N ASN A 391 -16.31 -12.00 -13.59
CA ASN A 391 -16.01 -10.60 -13.25
C ASN A 391 -16.98 -10.05 -12.21
N ARG A 392 -18.29 -10.29 -12.36
CA ARG A 392 -19.29 -9.94 -11.35
C ARG A 392 -19.04 -10.64 -10.02
N PHE A 393 -18.60 -11.89 -10.05
CA PHE A 393 -18.30 -12.66 -8.84
C PHE A 393 -17.09 -12.09 -8.08
N ILE A 394 -16.06 -11.64 -8.80
CA ILE A 394 -14.88 -10.97 -8.22
C ILE A 394 -15.25 -9.60 -7.63
N GLU A 395 -16.03 -8.79 -8.36
CA GLU A 395 -16.42 -7.42 -7.96
C GLU A 395 -17.35 -7.41 -6.73
N ASN A 396 -18.31 -8.34 -6.66
CA ASN A 396 -19.24 -8.44 -5.53
C ASN A 396 -18.56 -8.80 -4.17
N GLN A 397 -17.31 -9.21 -4.18
CA GLN A 397 -16.52 -9.56 -2.98
C GLN A 397 -15.54 -8.45 -2.57
N THR A 398 -15.24 -7.49 -3.45
CA THR A 398 -14.39 -6.34 -3.11
C THR A 398 -15.16 -5.21 -2.41
N ASP A 399 -16.49 -5.23 -2.48
CA ASP A 399 -17.39 -4.22 -1.90
C ASP A 399 -17.93 -4.61 -0.50
N ARG A 400 -17.31 -5.59 0.17
CA ARG A 400 -17.57 -5.97 1.57
C ARG A 400 -16.32 -5.76 2.40
#